data_AF-A0A534R8U1-F1
#
_entry.id   AF-A0A534R8U1-F1
#
_cell.length_a   1.000
_cell.length_b   1.000
_cell.length_c   1.000
_cell.angle_alpha   90.00
_cell.angle_beta   90.00
_cell.angle_gamma   90.00
#
_symmetry.space_group_name_H-M   'P 1'
#
loop_
_entity.id
_entity.type
_entity.pdbx_description
1 polymer ?
#
loop_
_entity_poly.entity_id
_entity_poly.type
_entity_poly.pdbx_seq_one_letter_code
_entity_poly.pdbx_strand_id
1 'polypeptide(L)'
;MLHPSRVLTGVAVVGLALSARHVAAERLFTLSDDGRTFLYRARPGDQPAVVAEMFGVHPEGLSGFLASNGISDPTKVGTGFTYRIPNTALRALSEHATALETENARLTKEVRELKESVGTLTRERDEAHGAATESEARAARLARVQTLWPILQAALVLLTLVAGALAGVAVAALRRRAQADRYARSLAIELDDRRKVTMAERQESARHVLDLENRVRTLEAQLGPRVLVGGRGS
;
A
#
# COMPACT_ATOMS: atom_id res chain seq x y z
N MET A 1 -20.75 -8.02 -30.87
CA MET A 1 -21.13 -8.44 -32.24
C MET A 1 -20.58 -7.41 -33.22
N LEU A 2 -19.61 -7.84 -34.04
CA LEU A 2 -19.05 -7.06 -35.14
C LEU A 2 -20.02 -7.05 -36.33
N HIS A 3 -20.18 -5.91 -36.99
CA HIS A 3 -20.02 -5.71 -38.45
C HIS A 3 -20.20 -4.21 -38.80
N PRO A 4 -19.69 -3.74 -39.96
CA PRO A 4 -18.89 -2.53 -40.07
C PRO A 4 -19.52 -1.46 -40.96
N SER A 5 -19.13 -0.20 -40.76
CA SER A 5 -19.33 0.85 -41.77
C SER A 5 -17.99 1.23 -42.39
N ARG A 6 -17.92 0.97 -43.70
CA ARG A 6 -16.78 1.24 -44.57
C ARG A 6 -16.62 2.75 -44.73
N VAL A 7 -15.44 3.28 -44.42
CA VAL A 7 -15.01 4.58 -44.94
C VAL A 7 -13.87 4.34 -45.90
N LEU A 8 -14.23 4.34 -47.18
CA LEU A 8 -13.35 4.51 -48.32
C LEU A 8 -12.79 5.93 -48.28
N THR A 9 -11.47 6.08 -48.27
CA THR A 9 -10.85 7.33 -48.72
C THR A 9 -9.58 6.95 -49.48
N GLY A 10 -9.75 6.80 -50.80
CA GLY A 10 -8.66 6.67 -51.73
C GLY A 10 -7.95 8.01 -51.86
N VAL A 11 -6.64 8.03 -51.56
CA VAL A 11 -5.77 9.15 -51.89
C VAL A 11 -5.29 8.96 -53.31
N ALA A 12 -5.77 9.81 -54.20
CA ALA A 12 -5.38 9.86 -55.61
C ALA A 12 -3.93 10.33 -55.72
N VAL A 13 -3.06 9.46 -56.25
CA VAL A 13 -1.71 9.81 -56.68
C VAL A 13 -1.83 10.53 -58.02
N VAL A 14 -1.79 11.87 -57.98
CA VAL A 14 -1.65 12.69 -59.19
C VAL A 14 -0.18 12.63 -59.60
N GLY A 15 0.14 11.69 -60.49
CA GLY A 15 1.40 11.66 -61.22
C GLY A 15 1.44 12.83 -62.19
N LEU A 16 2.12 13.90 -61.80
CA LEU A 16 2.39 15.04 -62.68
C LEU A 16 3.51 14.65 -63.65
N ALA A 17 3.14 14.00 -64.76
CA ALA A 17 4.03 13.78 -65.89
C ALA A 17 4.26 15.12 -66.61
N LEU A 18 5.29 15.87 -66.17
CA LEU A 18 5.77 17.02 -66.94
C LEU A 18 6.41 16.51 -68.22
N SER A 19 5.70 16.70 -69.32
CA SER A 19 6.18 16.51 -70.68
C SER A 19 7.37 17.45 -70.92
N ALA A 20 8.56 16.85 -71.05
CA ALA A 20 9.77 17.52 -71.46
C ALA A 20 9.65 17.94 -72.94
N ARG A 21 9.05 19.11 -73.19
CA ARG A 21 9.21 19.80 -74.47
C ARG A 21 10.63 20.38 -74.52
N HIS A 22 11.50 19.67 -75.22
CA HIS A 22 12.80 20.16 -75.68
C HIS A 22 12.57 21.32 -76.67
N VAL A 23 12.62 22.54 -76.14
CA VAL A 23 13.05 23.70 -76.91
C VAL A 23 14.51 23.91 -76.55
N ALA A 24 15.40 23.79 -77.53
CA ALA A 24 16.79 24.19 -77.43
C ALA A 24 16.88 25.72 -77.31
N ALA A 25 16.40 26.25 -76.20
CA ALA A 25 16.87 27.53 -75.70
C ALA A 25 18.29 27.24 -75.19
N GLU A 26 19.30 27.90 -75.73
CA GLU A 26 20.64 27.91 -75.15
C GLU A 26 20.49 28.19 -73.65
N ARG A 27 20.73 27.18 -72.81
CA ARG A 27 20.52 27.31 -71.37
C ARG A 27 21.54 28.32 -70.86
N LEU A 28 21.09 29.54 -70.64
CA LEU A 28 21.93 30.63 -70.14
C LEU A 28 22.51 30.35 -68.76
N PHE A 29 21.86 29.47 -68.01
CA PHE A 29 22.29 29.02 -66.70
C PHE A 29 22.38 27.50 -66.74
N THR A 30 23.57 26.97 -66.51
CA THR A 30 23.76 25.55 -66.22
C THR A 30 24.31 25.43 -64.81
N LEU A 31 23.69 24.57 -63.98
CA LEU A 31 24.23 24.29 -62.66
C LEU A 31 25.43 23.35 -62.86
N SER A 32 26.56 23.68 -62.23
CA SER A 32 27.71 22.76 -62.19
C SER A 32 27.30 21.43 -61.52
N ASP A 33 27.94 20.31 -61.88
CA ASP A 33 27.65 18.97 -61.31
C ASP A 33 27.67 18.97 -59.76
N ASP A 34 28.45 19.86 -59.15
CA ASP A 34 28.55 19.98 -57.69
C ASP A 34 27.39 20.78 -57.05
N GLY A 35 26.49 21.37 -57.83
CA GLY A 35 25.36 22.19 -57.35
C GLY A 35 25.72 23.54 -56.71
N ARG A 36 27.02 23.77 -56.48
CA ARG A 36 27.56 24.91 -55.71
C ARG A 36 27.82 26.16 -56.53
N THR A 37 27.87 26.02 -57.85
CA THR A 37 28.23 27.10 -58.77
C THR A 37 27.27 27.11 -59.95
N PHE A 38 26.68 28.26 -60.24
CA PHE A 38 25.96 28.50 -61.48
C PHE A 38 26.96 28.88 -62.56
N LEU A 39 26.84 28.28 -63.73
CA LEU A 39 27.57 28.63 -64.94
C LEU A 39 26.67 29.51 -65.80
N TYR A 40 27.11 30.74 -66.05
CA TYR A 40 26.40 31.69 -66.89
C TYR A 40 27.17 31.95 -68.18
N ARG A 41 26.56 31.71 -69.33
CA ARG A 41 27.19 31.97 -70.63
C ARG A 41 26.84 33.37 -71.12
N ALA A 42 27.87 34.20 -71.30
CA ALA A 42 27.77 35.60 -71.72
C ALA A 42 27.17 35.73 -73.13
N ARG A 43 26.15 36.57 -73.28
CA ARG A 43 25.57 36.89 -74.59
C ARG A 43 26.40 37.95 -75.32
N PRO A 44 26.27 38.04 -76.65
CA PRO A 44 26.82 39.16 -77.41
C PRO A 44 26.33 40.51 -76.87
N GLY A 45 27.26 41.35 -76.40
CA GLY A 45 26.97 42.68 -75.83
C GLY A 45 26.88 42.73 -74.29
N ASP A 46 26.93 41.59 -73.59
CA ASP A 46 26.95 41.58 -72.13
C ASP A 46 28.28 42.12 -71.59
N GLN A 47 28.21 43.20 -70.81
CA GLN A 47 29.37 43.70 -70.09
C GLN A 47 29.53 42.94 -68.76
N PRO A 48 30.77 42.63 -68.33
CA PRO A 48 31.01 41.92 -67.08
C PRO A 48 30.38 42.58 -65.85
N ALA A 49 30.29 43.91 -65.83
CA ALA A 49 29.65 44.68 -64.76
C ALA A 49 28.14 44.40 -64.65
N VAL A 50 27.43 44.36 -65.78
CA VAL A 50 25.98 44.09 -65.85
C VAL A 50 25.68 42.65 -65.46
N VAL A 51 26.53 41.71 -65.86
CA VAL A 51 26.41 40.31 -65.45
C VAL A 51 26.62 40.17 -63.94
N ALA A 52 27.65 40.82 -63.37
CA ALA A 52 27.90 40.80 -61.93
C ALA A 52 26.72 41.39 -61.14
N GLU A 53 26.15 42.50 -61.60
CA GLU A 53 24.99 43.16 -60.98
C GLU A 53 23.74 42.27 -60.98
N MET A 54 23.52 41.50 -62.06
CA MET A 54 22.41 40.52 -62.17
C MET A 54 22.46 39.44 -61.08
N PHE A 55 23.65 39.15 -60.56
CA PHE A 55 23.87 38.21 -59.45
C PHE A 55 24.06 38.91 -58.09
N GLY A 56 23.71 40.19 -58.00
CA GLY A 56 23.76 40.96 -56.76
C GLY A 56 25.17 41.34 -56.31
N VAL A 57 26.16 41.30 -57.22
CA VAL A 57 27.52 41.78 -56.92
C VAL A 57 27.54 43.29 -57.07
N HIS A 58 27.69 44.00 -55.94
CA HIS A 58 27.84 45.45 -55.93
C HIS A 58 29.15 45.92 -56.59
N PRO A 59 29.24 47.17 -57.07
CA PRO A 59 30.41 47.69 -57.80
C PRO A 59 31.73 47.57 -57.02
N GLU A 60 31.69 47.58 -55.69
CA GLU A 60 32.85 47.36 -54.82
C GLU A 60 33.38 45.91 -54.88
N GLY A 61 32.50 44.93 -55.14
CA GLY A 61 32.84 43.51 -55.28
C GLY A 61 33.12 43.06 -56.71
N LEU A 62 32.99 43.96 -57.69
CA LEU A 62 33.18 43.66 -59.11
C LEU A 62 34.61 43.16 -59.41
N SER A 63 35.62 43.77 -58.79
CA SER A 63 37.03 43.35 -58.94
C SER A 63 37.26 41.90 -58.48
N GLY A 64 36.65 41.52 -57.35
CA GLY A 64 36.70 40.16 -56.82
C GLY A 64 35.99 39.15 -57.71
N PHE A 65 34.83 39.52 -58.28
CA PHE A 65 34.08 38.69 -59.22
C PHE A 65 34.84 38.46 -60.54
N LEU A 66 35.51 39.50 -61.07
CA LEU A 66 36.34 39.36 -62.26
C LEU A 66 37.55 38.47 -61.99
N ALA A 67 38.23 38.67 -60.85
CA ALA A 67 39.37 37.85 -60.43
C ALA A 67 39.00 36.37 -60.22
N SER A 68 37.85 36.09 -59.59
CA SER A 68 37.37 34.71 -59.38
C SER A 68 37.03 33.98 -60.68
N ASN A 69 36.79 34.74 -61.76
CA ASN A 69 36.55 34.24 -63.10
C ASN A 69 37.80 34.27 -63.99
N GLY A 70 38.97 34.68 -63.46
CA GLY A 70 40.22 34.77 -64.21
C GLY A 70 40.25 35.91 -65.24
N ILE A 71 39.37 36.89 -65.12
CA ILE A 71 39.26 38.02 -66.04
C ILE A 71 40.16 39.15 -65.54
N SER A 72 41.27 39.40 -66.24
CA SER A 72 42.20 40.51 -65.92
C SER A 72 41.86 41.82 -66.64
N ASP A 73 41.12 41.75 -67.73
CA ASP A 73 40.71 42.92 -68.53
C ASP A 73 39.24 42.75 -68.95
N PRO A 74 38.30 43.54 -68.37
CA PRO A 74 36.87 43.39 -68.63
C PRO A 74 36.47 43.78 -70.05
N THR A 75 37.33 44.49 -70.79
CA THR A 75 37.06 44.86 -72.20
C THR A 75 37.41 43.74 -73.19
N LYS A 76 38.11 42.70 -72.74
CA LYS A 76 38.58 41.58 -73.57
C LYS A 76 37.76 40.29 -73.40
N VAL A 77 36.65 40.35 -72.69
CA VAL A 77 35.78 39.18 -72.50
C VAL A 77 34.99 38.94 -73.78
N GLY A 78 35.37 37.90 -74.53
CA GLY A 78 34.72 37.52 -75.78
C GLY A 78 33.31 36.97 -75.57
N THR A 79 32.50 37.05 -76.62
CA THR A 79 31.15 36.48 -76.66
C THR A 79 31.21 34.97 -76.41
N GLY A 80 30.32 34.45 -75.55
CA GLY A 80 30.30 33.04 -75.18
C GLY A 80 31.19 32.63 -74.00
N PHE A 81 31.83 33.58 -73.31
CA PHE A 81 32.54 33.33 -72.04
C PHE A 81 31.59 32.78 -70.95
N THR A 82 32.06 31.81 -70.16
CA THR A 82 31.26 31.20 -69.10
C THR A 82 31.70 31.68 -67.72
N TYR A 83 30.87 32.49 -67.08
CA TYR A 83 31.06 32.94 -65.71
C TYR A 83 30.69 31.83 -64.71
N ARG A 84 31.48 31.71 -63.65
CA ARG A 84 31.25 30.88 -62.48
C ARG A 84 30.72 31.77 -61.35
N ILE A 85 29.46 31.56 -60.96
CA ILE A 85 28.80 32.31 -59.90
C ILE A 85 28.56 31.40 -58.69
N PRO A 86 29.05 31.74 -57.49
CA PRO A 86 28.78 30.97 -56.28
C PRO A 86 27.30 30.98 -55.91
N ASN A 87 26.72 29.83 -55.57
CA ASN A 87 25.36 29.72 -55.06
C ASN A 87 25.31 30.04 -53.56
N THR A 88 25.13 31.31 -53.23
CA THR A 88 25.07 31.80 -51.83
C THR A 88 23.85 31.27 -51.08
N ALA A 89 22.73 31.03 -51.76
CA ALA A 89 21.52 30.47 -51.17
C ALA A 89 21.73 29.00 -50.71
N LEU A 90 22.41 28.18 -51.52
CA LEU A 90 22.77 26.81 -51.12
C LEU A 90 23.73 26.81 -49.92
N ARG A 91 24.67 27.76 -49.87
CA ARG A 91 25.58 27.90 -48.73
C ARG A 91 24.81 28.24 -47.45
N ALA A 92 23.95 29.26 -47.49
CA ALA A 92 23.11 29.65 -46.36
C ALA A 92 22.18 28.51 -45.90
N LEU A 93 21.60 27.75 -46.84
CA LEU A 93 20.78 26.57 -46.51
C LEU A 93 21.60 25.47 -45.84
N SER A 94 22.83 25.21 -46.28
CA SER A 94 23.71 24.24 -45.64
C SER A 94 24.18 24.67 -44.25
N GLU A 95 24.46 25.96 -44.07
CA GLU A 95 24.78 26.56 -42.76
C GLU A 95 23.60 26.43 -41.81
N HIS A 96 22.37 26.72 -42.27
CA HIS A 96 21.17 26.53 -41.46
C HIS A 96 20.86 25.06 -41.16
N ALA A 97 21.04 24.14 -42.12
CA ALA A 97 20.84 22.72 -41.90
C ALA A 97 21.78 22.18 -40.81
N THR A 98 23.07 22.53 -40.90
CA THR A 98 24.05 22.15 -39.86
C THR A 98 23.73 22.79 -38.51
N ALA A 99 23.29 24.05 -38.47
CA ALA A 99 22.85 24.69 -37.22
C ALA A 99 21.66 23.92 -36.59
N LEU A 100 20.65 23.57 -37.38
CA LEU A 100 19.49 22.80 -36.91
C LEU A 100 19.89 21.39 -36.44
N GLU A 101 20.84 20.74 -37.10
CA GLU A 101 21.38 19.45 -36.66
C GLU A 101 22.08 19.57 -35.29
N THR A 102 22.87 20.64 -35.09
CA THR A 102 23.51 20.88 -33.78
C THR A 102 22.50 21.18 -32.68
N GLU A 103 21.44 21.93 -32.99
CA GLU A 103 20.36 22.23 -32.04
C GLU A 103 19.56 20.96 -31.68
N ASN A 104 19.21 20.14 -32.67
CA ASN A 104 18.57 18.85 -32.43
C ASN A 104 19.47 17.92 -31.58
N ALA A 105 20.77 17.88 -31.85
CA ALA A 105 21.73 17.13 -31.05
C ALA A 105 21.84 17.65 -29.60
N ARG A 106 21.65 18.96 -29.40
CA ARG A 106 21.60 19.57 -28.06
C ARG A 106 20.30 19.22 -27.34
N LEU A 107 19.14 19.43 -27.97
CA LEU A 107 17.84 19.14 -27.39
C LEU A 107 17.70 17.66 -27.01
N THR A 108 18.22 16.74 -27.83
CA THR A 108 18.22 15.31 -27.50
C THR A 108 19.08 14.97 -26.28
N LYS A 109 20.17 15.72 -26.03
CA LYS A 109 20.95 15.60 -24.79
C LYS A 109 20.18 16.16 -23.59
N GLU A 110 19.58 17.34 -23.71
CA GLU A 110 18.77 17.96 -22.65
C GLU A 110 17.58 17.08 -22.26
N VAL A 111 16.87 16.48 -23.23
CA VAL A 111 15.78 15.52 -22.98
C VAL A 111 16.28 14.28 -22.24
N ARG A 112 17.49 13.79 -22.55
CA ARG A 112 18.08 12.64 -21.85
C ARG A 112 18.37 12.97 -20.40
N GLU A 113 19.03 14.11 -20.16
CA GLU A 113 19.36 14.59 -18.81
C GLU A 113 18.09 14.85 -17.97
N LEU A 114 17.07 15.45 -18.58
CA LEU A 114 15.80 15.69 -17.92
C LEU A 114 15.09 14.37 -17.58
N LYS A 115 15.14 13.38 -18.47
CA LYS A 115 14.58 12.04 -18.21
C LYS A 115 15.31 11.32 -17.07
N GLU A 116 16.63 11.49 -16.99
CA GLU A 116 17.44 10.97 -15.88
C GLU A 116 17.05 11.66 -14.56
N SER A 117 16.92 12.98 -14.56
CA SER A 117 16.49 13.78 -13.40
C SER A 117 15.06 13.44 -12.94
N VAL A 118 14.14 13.21 -13.87
CA VAL A 118 12.79 12.72 -13.55
C VAL A 118 12.86 11.31 -12.97
N GLY A 119 13.74 10.46 -13.51
CA GLY A 119 13.96 9.11 -13.00
C GLY A 119 14.50 9.10 -11.57
N THR A 120 15.40 10.02 -11.19
CA THR A 120 15.90 10.13 -9.82
C THR A 120 14.82 10.66 -8.87
N LEU A 121 14.12 11.73 -9.24
CA LEU A 121 13.02 12.29 -8.43
C LEU A 121 11.87 11.30 -8.23
N THR A 122 11.59 10.46 -9.22
CA THR A 122 10.56 9.41 -9.09
C THR A 122 10.99 8.35 -8.07
N ARG A 123 12.26 7.92 -8.10
CA ARG A 123 12.80 6.98 -7.09
C ARG A 123 12.78 7.58 -5.69
N GLU A 124 13.18 8.85 -5.55
CA GLU A 124 13.15 9.55 -4.26
C GLU A 124 11.73 9.66 -3.71
N ARG A 125 10.75 9.99 -4.58
CA ARG A 125 9.32 9.98 -4.19
C ARG A 125 8.88 8.60 -3.72
N ASP A 126 9.20 7.55 -4.48
CA ASP A 126 8.77 6.17 -4.17
C ASP A 126 9.39 5.68 -2.86
N GLU A 127 10.66 6.01 -2.60
CA GLU A 127 11.35 5.74 -1.33
C GLU A 127 10.69 6.49 -0.16
N ALA A 128 10.38 7.79 -0.33
CA ALA A 128 9.70 8.58 0.68
C ALA A 128 8.27 8.06 0.98
N HIS A 129 7.53 7.64 -0.05
CA HIS A 129 6.23 6.99 0.13
C HIS A 129 6.35 5.65 0.83
N GLY A 130 7.33 4.82 0.48
CA GLY A 130 7.62 3.58 1.19
C GLY A 130 7.87 3.82 2.68
N ALA A 131 8.76 4.76 3.01
CA ALA A 131 9.06 5.13 4.40
C ALA A 131 7.83 5.66 5.16
N ALA A 132 6.97 6.46 4.50
CA ALA A 132 5.73 6.94 5.09
C ALA A 132 4.77 5.79 5.44
N THR A 133 4.54 4.86 4.51
CA THR A 133 3.66 3.70 4.76
C THR A 133 4.17 2.80 5.88
N GLU A 134 5.49 2.62 5.99
CA GLU A 134 6.08 1.88 7.12
C GLU A 134 5.82 2.58 8.45
N SER A 135 5.96 3.91 8.50
CA SER A 135 5.70 4.70 9.70
C SER A 135 4.23 4.61 10.13
N GLU A 136 3.30 4.67 9.17
CA GLU A 136 1.87 4.49 9.40
C GLU A 136 1.55 3.07 9.91
N ALA A 137 2.18 2.05 9.32
CA ALA A 137 2.01 0.66 9.77
C ALA A 137 2.56 0.43 11.18
N ARG A 138 3.63 1.13 11.57
CA ARG A 138 4.15 1.12 12.96
C ARG A 138 3.18 1.83 13.91
N ALA A 139 2.68 3.00 13.53
CA ALA A 139 1.69 3.75 14.31
C ALA A 139 0.38 2.95 14.50
N ALA A 140 -0.13 2.31 13.44
CA ALA A 140 -1.34 1.49 13.51
C ALA A 140 -1.17 0.25 14.42
N ARG A 141 0.02 -0.37 14.41
CA ARG A 141 0.34 -1.47 15.34
C ARG A 141 0.34 -1.02 16.79
N LEU A 142 0.96 0.13 17.08
CA LEU A 142 0.96 0.72 18.42
C LEU A 142 -0.46 1.10 18.88
N ALA A 143 -1.25 1.71 17.99
CA ALA A 143 -2.64 2.06 18.27
C ALA A 143 -3.48 0.81 18.62
N ARG A 144 -3.31 -0.29 17.87
CA ARG A 144 -4.03 -1.55 18.16
C ARG A 144 -3.67 -2.11 19.54
N VAL A 145 -2.38 -2.09 19.91
CA VAL A 145 -1.94 -2.53 21.24
C VAL A 145 -2.51 -1.64 22.33
N GLN A 146 -2.49 -0.32 22.14
CA GLN A 146 -3.04 0.64 23.09
C GLN A 146 -4.55 0.44 23.30
N THR A 147 -5.31 0.15 22.24
CA THR A 147 -6.76 -0.09 22.35
C THR A 147 -7.08 -1.41 23.06
N LEU A 148 -6.25 -2.45 22.90
CA LEU A 148 -6.45 -3.74 23.55
C LEU A 148 -5.95 -3.78 25.00
N TRP A 149 -4.98 -2.93 25.35
CA TRP A 149 -4.42 -2.86 26.69
C TRP A 149 -5.46 -2.69 27.81
N PRO A 150 -6.41 -1.73 27.74
CA PRO A 150 -7.42 -1.59 28.79
C PRO A 150 -8.37 -2.80 28.84
N ILE A 151 -8.66 -3.45 27.71
CA ILE A 151 -9.49 -4.66 27.67
C ILE A 151 -8.78 -5.81 28.38
N LEU A 152 -7.47 -5.98 28.14
CA LEU A 152 -6.65 -6.99 28.82
C LEU A 152 -6.61 -6.71 30.34
N GLN A 153 -6.43 -5.45 30.74
CA GLN A 153 -6.47 -5.05 32.15
C GLN A 153 -7.83 -5.34 32.79
N ALA A 154 -8.92 -4.97 32.13
CA ALA A 154 -10.28 -5.25 32.61
C ALA A 154 -10.54 -6.76 32.74
N ALA A 155 -10.11 -7.55 31.75
CA ALA A 155 -10.22 -9.00 31.79
C ALA A 155 -9.43 -9.60 32.96
N LEU A 156 -8.22 -9.11 33.22
CA LEU A 156 -7.40 -9.55 34.34
C LEU A 156 -8.05 -9.23 35.69
N VAL A 157 -8.55 -8.00 35.87
CA VAL A 157 -9.31 -7.61 37.06
C VAL A 157 -10.52 -8.52 37.25
N LEU A 158 -11.30 -8.77 36.20
CA LEU A 158 -12.45 -9.65 36.25
C LEU A 158 -12.07 -11.09 36.64
N LEU A 159 -10.96 -11.61 36.10
CA LEU A 159 -10.45 -12.93 36.44
C LEU A 159 -10.05 -13.02 37.92
N THR A 160 -9.40 -11.99 38.45
CA THR A 160 -9.06 -11.93 39.89
C THR A 160 -10.30 -11.86 40.79
N LEU A 161 -11.33 -11.13 40.38
CA LEU A 161 -12.60 -11.07 41.12
C LEU A 161 -13.31 -12.42 41.13
N VAL A 162 -13.37 -13.11 39.98
CA VAL A 162 -13.97 -14.45 39.88
C VAL A 162 -13.18 -15.46 40.73
N ALA A 163 -11.86 -15.45 40.67
CA ALA A 163 -11.02 -16.32 41.48
C ALA A 163 -11.23 -16.06 42.99
N GLY A 164 -11.31 -14.79 43.40
CA GLY A 164 -11.61 -14.41 44.77
C GLY A 164 -12.99 -14.87 45.23
N ALA A 165 -14.01 -14.74 44.39
CA ALA A 165 -15.35 -15.22 44.68
C ALA A 165 -15.40 -16.75 44.86
N LEU A 166 -14.76 -17.49 43.95
CA LEU A 166 -14.66 -18.96 44.03
C LEU A 166 -13.91 -19.41 45.29
N ALA A 167 -12.81 -18.75 45.64
CA ALA A 167 -12.08 -19.02 46.88
C ALA A 167 -12.95 -18.75 48.11
N GLY A 168 -13.69 -17.64 48.11
CA GLY A 168 -14.64 -17.30 49.19
C GLY A 168 -15.73 -18.36 49.36
N VAL A 169 -16.32 -18.84 48.26
CA VAL A 169 -17.32 -19.92 48.28
C VAL A 169 -16.72 -21.22 48.81
N ALA A 170 -15.51 -21.59 48.38
CA ALA A 170 -14.82 -22.79 48.86
C ALA A 170 -14.56 -22.73 50.39
N VAL A 171 -14.08 -21.59 50.89
CA VAL A 171 -13.86 -21.39 52.33
C VAL A 171 -15.18 -21.43 53.10
N ALA A 172 -16.25 -20.82 52.58
CA ALA A 172 -17.57 -20.87 53.21
C ALA A 172 -18.11 -22.30 53.29
N ALA A 173 -17.93 -23.10 52.23
CA ALA A 173 -18.33 -24.51 52.21
C ALA A 173 -17.55 -25.35 53.25
N LEU A 174 -16.25 -25.12 53.40
CA LEU A 174 -15.42 -25.78 54.43
C LEU A 174 -15.85 -25.40 55.84
N ARG A 175 -16.15 -24.12 56.08
CA ARG A 175 -16.64 -23.64 57.38
C ARG A 175 -17.98 -24.26 57.76
N ARG A 176 -18.91 -24.38 56.79
CA ARG A 176 -20.21 -25.04 57.00
C ARG A 176 -20.05 -26.51 57.35
N ARG A 177 -19.13 -27.23 56.70
CA ARG A 177 -18.81 -28.64 57.06
C ARG A 177 -18.28 -28.74 58.48
N ALA A 178 -17.31 -27.88 58.84
CA ALA A 178 -16.76 -27.87 60.19
C ALA A 178 -17.80 -27.53 61.28
N GLN A 179 -18.78 -26.67 60.98
CA GLN A 179 -19.90 -26.39 61.88
C GLN A 179 -20.82 -27.61 62.02
N ALA A 180 -21.17 -28.27 60.91
CA ALA A 180 -22.00 -29.48 60.93
C ALA A 180 -21.36 -30.59 61.77
N ASP A 181 -20.04 -30.79 61.68
CA ASP A 181 -19.31 -31.78 62.49
C ASP A 181 -19.34 -31.49 63.99
N ARG A 182 -19.41 -30.21 64.38
CA ARG A 182 -19.55 -29.82 65.80
C ARG A 182 -20.97 -30.10 66.30
N TYR A 183 -21.97 -29.73 65.50
CA TYR A 183 -23.38 -30.00 65.84
C TYR A 183 -23.67 -31.51 65.93
N ALA A 184 -23.09 -32.31 65.03
CA ALA A 184 -23.22 -33.77 65.08
C ALA A 184 -22.60 -34.35 66.37
N ARG A 185 -21.43 -33.84 66.78
CA ARG A 185 -20.78 -34.26 68.02
C ARG A 185 -21.57 -33.88 69.27
N SER A 186 -22.11 -32.67 69.35
CA SER A 186 -22.95 -32.27 70.50
C SER A 186 -24.22 -33.12 70.58
N LEU A 187 -24.86 -33.40 69.44
CA LEU A 187 -26.06 -34.26 69.42
C LEU A 187 -25.74 -35.69 69.86
N ALA A 188 -24.57 -36.23 69.45
CA ALA A 188 -24.12 -37.54 69.88
C ALA A 188 -23.90 -37.60 71.40
N ILE A 189 -23.32 -36.56 71.99
CA ILE A 189 -23.13 -36.45 73.45
C ILE A 189 -24.49 -36.38 74.15
N GLU A 190 -25.40 -35.52 73.68
CA GLU A 190 -26.72 -35.39 74.29
C GLU A 190 -27.52 -36.71 74.23
N LEU A 191 -27.43 -37.44 73.11
CA LEU A 191 -28.06 -38.76 72.98
C LEU A 191 -27.44 -39.79 73.93
N ASP A 192 -26.12 -39.76 74.12
CA ASP A 192 -25.43 -40.65 75.05
C ASP A 192 -25.82 -40.34 76.51
N ASP A 193 -25.92 -39.07 76.87
CA ASP A 193 -26.36 -38.63 78.19
C ASP A 193 -27.81 -39.01 78.45
N ARG A 194 -28.72 -38.81 77.48
CA ARG A 194 -30.12 -39.27 77.59
C ARG A 194 -30.23 -40.78 77.72
N ARG A 195 -29.39 -41.54 77.01
CA ARG A 195 -29.32 -43.00 77.16
C ARG A 195 -28.88 -43.40 78.57
N LYS A 196 -27.88 -42.72 79.14
CA LYS A 196 -27.46 -42.97 80.53
C LYS A 196 -28.55 -42.65 81.53
N VAL A 197 -29.24 -41.52 81.38
CA VAL A 197 -30.35 -41.12 82.26
C VAL A 197 -31.48 -42.14 82.19
N THR A 198 -31.93 -42.52 80.99
CA THR A 198 -33.00 -43.53 80.84
C THR A 198 -32.61 -44.89 81.39
N MET A 199 -31.33 -45.29 81.31
CA MET A 199 -30.85 -46.51 81.95
C MET A 199 -30.80 -46.39 83.48
N ALA A 200 -30.42 -45.23 84.01
CA ALA A 200 -30.44 -44.97 85.45
C ALA A 200 -31.87 -44.97 86.01
N GLU A 201 -32.81 -44.31 85.34
CA GLU A 201 -34.24 -44.32 85.69
C GLU A 201 -34.80 -45.75 85.70
N ARG A 202 -34.41 -46.60 84.74
CA ARG A 202 -34.79 -48.02 84.71
C ARG A 202 -34.18 -48.81 85.87
N GLN A 203 -32.94 -48.54 86.25
CA GLN A 203 -32.29 -49.17 87.41
C GLN A 203 -32.94 -48.72 88.72
N GLU A 204 -33.28 -47.44 88.88
CA GLU A 204 -34.00 -46.92 90.04
C GLU A 204 -35.40 -47.51 90.13
N SER A 205 -36.13 -47.57 89.00
CA SER A 205 -37.44 -48.21 88.93
C SER A 205 -37.37 -49.69 89.33
N ALA A 206 -36.37 -50.43 88.85
CA ALA A 206 -36.17 -51.83 89.23
C ALA A 206 -35.86 -51.99 90.74
N ARG A 207 -35.04 -51.10 91.31
CA ARG A 207 -34.79 -51.07 92.77
C ARG A 207 -36.06 -50.75 93.56
N HIS A 208 -36.85 -49.79 93.11
CA HIS A 208 -38.13 -49.45 93.73
C HIS A 208 -39.12 -50.61 93.71
N VAL A 209 -39.18 -51.37 92.61
CA VAL A 209 -40.03 -52.57 92.52
C VAL A 209 -39.58 -53.63 93.53
N LEU A 210 -38.27 -53.92 93.63
CA LEU A 210 -37.74 -54.87 94.61
C LEU A 210 -37.99 -54.42 96.06
N ASP A 211 -37.87 -53.13 96.35
CA ASP A 211 -38.19 -52.60 97.69
C ASP A 211 -39.69 -52.75 98.00
N LEU A 212 -40.57 -52.48 97.03
CA LEU A 212 -42.01 -52.71 97.17
C LEU A 212 -42.33 -54.20 97.40
N GLU A 213 -41.72 -55.12 96.66
CA GLU A 213 -41.88 -56.56 96.86
C GLU A 213 -41.42 -57.00 98.27
N ASN A 214 -40.29 -56.48 98.75
CA ASN A 214 -39.81 -56.76 100.10
C ASN A 214 -40.78 -56.21 101.17
N ARG A 215 -41.29 -54.98 101.00
CA ARG A 215 -42.29 -54.42 101.90
C ARG A 215 -43.57 -55.25 101.92
N VAL A 216 -44.07 -55.66 100.76
CA VAL A 216 -45.22 -56.57 100.66
C VAL A 216 -44.93 -57.88 101.41
N ARG A 217 -43.77 -58.52 101.21
CA ARG A 217 -43.39 -59.72 101.97
C ARG A 217 -43.29 -59.49 103.47
N THR A 218 -42.76 -58.36 103.92
CA THR A 218 -42.71 -58.04 105.36
C THR A 218 -44.09 -57.82 105.95
N LEU A 219 -45.00 -57.19 105.19
CA LEU A 219 -46.40 -57.03 105.59
C LEU A 219 -47.12 -58.38 105.61
N GLU A 220 -46.88 -59.27 104.64
CA GLU A 220 -47.37 -60.66 104.67
C GLU A 220 -46.81 -61.47 105.84
N ALA A 221 -45.55 -61.24 106.25
CA ALA A 221 -44.96 -61.91 107.40
C ALA A 221 -45.50 -61.38 108.75
N GLN A 222 -45.81 -60.09 108.85
CA GLN A 222 -46.45 -59.48 110.03
C GLN A 222 -47.94 -59.83 110.12
N LEU A 223 -48.60 -59.94 108.97
CA LEU A 223 -49.92 -60.53 108.82
C LEU A 223 -49.76 -62.06 108.65
N GLY A 224 -49.24 -62.74 109.67
CA GLY A 224 -49.15 -64.21 109.67
C GLY A 224 -50.43 -64.87 109.15
N PRO A 225 -50.35 -66.06 108.52
CA PRO A 225 -51.33 -66.55 107.56
C PRO A 225 -52.74 -66.54 108.16
N ARG A 226 -53.49 -65.48 107.84
CA ARG A 226 -54.92 -65.45 108.15
C ARG A 226 -55.62 -66.25 107.07
N VAL A 227 -55.72 -67.54 107.36
CA VAL A 227 -56.88 -68.35 107.01
C VAL A 227 -58.14 -67.56 107.36
N LEU A 228 -58.79 -67.01 106.34
CA LEU A 228 -60.23 -66.74 106.30
C LEU A 228 -60.69 -67.45 105.02
N VAL A 229 -60.99 -68.75 105.03
CA VAL A 229 -62.27 -69.30 105.50
C VAL A 229 -63.38 -68.26 105.53
N GLY A 230 -64.13 -68.21 104.43
CA GLY A 230 -65.57 -68.45 104.50
C GLY A 230 -66.50 -67.25 104.47
N GLY A 231 -67.32 -67.21 103.40
CA GLY A 231 -68.56 -66.44 103.27
C GLY A 231 -68.64 -65.86 101.86
N ARG A 232 -69.16 -66.52 100.82
CA ARG A 232 -70.48 -67.17 100.61
C ARG A 232 -71.64 -66.24 100.95
N GLY A 233 -72.20 -65.61 99.90
CA GLY A 233 -73.49 -64.94 99.94
C GLY A 233 -73.73 -64.11 98.67
N SER A 234 -74.56 -64.68 97.77
CA SER A 234 -75.13 -64.18 96.49
C SER A 234 -74.17 -63.88 95.34
#